data_AF-A0A2N1IA73-F1
#
_entry.id   AF-A0A2N1IA73-F1
#
_cell.length_a   1.000
_cell.length_b   1.000
_cell.length_c   1.000
_cell.angle_alpha   90.00
_cell.angle_beta   90.00
_cell.angle_gamma   90.00
#
_symmetry.space_group_name_H-M   'P 1'
#
loop_
_entity.id
_entity.type
_entity.pdbx_description
1 polymer ?
#
loop_
_entity_poly.entity_id
_entity_poly.type
_entity_poly.pdbx_seq_one_letter_code
_entity_poly.pdbx_strand_id
1 'polypeptide(L)'
;MSFKQVLIGSLISLCITGCAYQPSIATKQPYCKREPFTNKLTLKVTEMEDMEMCDDGDFGGCVVALALIGPLSFIVSGSVVLIGNTLYWSEYQLSC
;
A
#
# COMPACT_ATOMS: atom_id res chain seq x y z
N MET A 1 12.89 -26.75 -22.04
CA MET A 1 11.68 -26.24 -21.33
C MET A 1 10.48 -26.39 -22.25
N SER A 2 9.39 -26.99 -21.77
CA SER A 2 8.18 -27.16 -22.58
C SER A 2 7.44 -25.81 -22.71
N PHE A 3 6.82 -25.53 -23.87
CA PHE A 3 6.06 -24.29 -24.13
C PHE A 3 5.01 -23.99 -23.04
N LYS A 4 4.42 -25.04 -22.45
CA LYS A 4 3.50 -24.94 -21.32
C LYS A 4 4.15 -24.40 -20.04
N GLN A 5 5.39 -24.76 -19.76
CA GLN A 5 6.13 -24.27 -18.58
C GLN A 5 6.51 -22.79 -18.73
N VAL A 6 6.81 -22.36 -19.97
CA VAL A 6 7.09 -20.94 -20.26
C VAL A 6 5.82 -20.10 -20.09
N LEU A 7 4.67 -20.57 -20.59
CA LEU A 7 3.39 -19.88 -20.40
C LEU A 7 2.98 -19.78 -18.93
N ILE A 8 3.13 -20.86 -18.16
CA ILE A 8 2.81 -20.86 -16.73
C ILE A 8 3.75 -19.92 -15.96
N GLY A 9 5.06 -19.96 -16.24
CA GLY A 9 6.03 -19.06 -15.62
C GLY A 9 5.73 -17.58 -15.91
N SER A 10 5.36 -17.25 -17.15
CA SER A 10 4.99 -15.88 -17.53
C SER A 10 3.71 -15.40 -16.85
N LEU A 11 2.69 -16.28 -16.74
CA LEU A 11 1.42 -15.93 -16.10
C LEU A 11 1.62 -15.63 -14.60
N ILE A 12 2.46 -16.42 -13.94
CA ILE A 12 2.77 -16.23 -12.51
C ILE A 12 3.62 -14.98 -12.32
N SER A 13 4.60 -14.72 -13.19
CA SER A 13 5.38 -13.47 -13.14
C SER A 13 4.51 -12.21 -13.25
N LEU A 14 3.41 -12.25 -14.02
CA LEU A 14 2.45 -11.13 -14.07
C LEU A 14 1.63 -10.99 -12.78
N CYS A 15 1.39 -12.07 -12.04
CA CYS A 15 0.62 -12.04 -10.79
C CYS A 15 1.47 -11.64 -9.57
N ILE A 16 2.80 -11.65 -9.69
CA ILE A 16 3.74 -11.40 -8.60
C ILE A 16 4.07 -9.90 -8.44
N THR A 17 3.57 -8.98 -9.26
CA THR A 17 3.79 -7.55 -9.00
C THR A 17 3.11 -7.13 -7.68
N GLY A 18 3.92 -6.99 -6.64
CA GLY A 18 3.48 -6.70 -5.28
C GLY A 18 3.16 -5.22 -5.15
N CYS A 19 1.93 -4.90 -4.78
CA CYS A 19 1.53 -3.55 -4.42
C CYS A 19 1.57 -3.42 -2.90
N ALA A 20 2.26 -2.39 -2.40
CA ALA A 20 2.21 -2.00 -1.00
C ALA A 20 1.44 -0.69 -0.84
N TYR A 21 0.60 -0.61 0.20
CA TYR A 21 -0.12 0.62 0.56
C TYR A 21 0.64 1.36 1.65
N GLN A 22 0.90 2.66 1.44
CA GLN A 22 1.50 3.53 2.44
C GLN A 22 0.63 4.78 2.68
N PRO A 23 0.62 5.34 3.91
CA PRO A 23 -0.05 6.61 4.16
C PRO A 23 0.69 7.75 3.45
N SER A 24 -0.07 8.72 2.94
CA SER A 24 0.43 9.91 2.25
C SER A 24 -0.47 11.10 2.57
N ILE A 25 0.07 12.32 2.49
CA ILE A 25 -0.74 13.54 2.59
C ILE A 25 -1.66 13.62 1.35
N ALA A 26 -2.92 13.95 1.56
CA ALA A 26 -3.87 14.14 0.48
C ALA A 26 -3.47 15.34 -0.39
N THR A 27 -3.54 15.19 -1.71
CA THR A 27 -3.17 16.23 -2.69
C THR A 27 -4.02 17.49 -2.57
N LYS A 28 -5.25 17.37 -2.05
CA LYS A 28 -6.15 18.47 -1.76
C LYS A 28 -6.46 18.50 -0.27
N GLN A 29 -6.11 19.61 0.37
CA GLN A 29 -6.53 19.94 1.73
C GLN A 29 -7.71 20.92 1.65
N PRO A 30 -8.78 20.72 2.42
CA PRO A 30 -9.83 21.73 2.54
C PRO A 30 -9.26 23.03 3.16
N TYR A 31 -9.82 24.16 2.72
CA TYR A 31 -9.38 25.47 3.18
C TYR A 31 -9.80 25.71 4.63
N CYS A 32 -8.85 26.16 5.45
CA CYS A 32 -9.09 26.60 6.81
C CYS A 32 -8.44 27.98 7.02
N LYS A 33 -9.08 28.84 7.82
CA LYS A 33 -8.56 30.18 8.13
C LYS A 33 -7.27 30.13 8.96
N ARG A 34 -7.12 29.10 9.79
CA ARG A 34 -5.93 28.84 10.60
C ARG A 34 -5.15 27.69 9.97
N GLU A 35 -3.83 27.73 10.07
CA GLU A 35 -2.98 26.61 9.69
C GLU A 35 -3.24 25.42 10.64
N PRO A 36 -3.77 24.28 10.15
CA PRO A 36 -4.04 23.13 11.00
C PRO A 36 -2.74 22.43 11.38
N PHE A 37 -2.69 21.87 12.59
CA PHE A 37 -1.57 21.06 13.08
C PHE A 37 -1.54 19.67 12.40
N THR A 38 -2.71 19.15 12.05
CA THR A 38 -2.86 17.86 11.37
C THR A 38 -3.22 18.05 9.89
N ASN A 39 -2.86 17.06 9.08
CA ASN A 39 -3.16 17.03 7.65
C ASN A 39 -4.10 15.88 7.32
N LYS A 40 -4.97 16.08 6.33
CA LYS A 40 -5.76 14.97 5.76
C LYS A 40 -4.84 13.98 5.08
N LEU A 41 -5.00 12.70 5.41
CA LEU A 41 -4.23 11.59 4.89
C LEU A 41 -5.02 10.77 3.86
N THR A 42 -4.31 10.11 2.96
CA THR A 42 -4.79 9.14 1.97
C THR A 42 -3.82 7.96 1.88
N LEU A 43 -4.24 6.86 1.25
CA LEU A 43 -3.33 5.78 0.88
C LEU A 43 -2.74 6.03 -0.51
N LYS A 44 -1.44 5.77 -0.65
CA LYS A 44 -0.72 5.72 -1.92
C LYS A 44 -0.28 4.28 -2.18
N VAL A 45 -0.51 3.81 -3.40
CA VAL A 45 0.01 2.53 -3.87
C VAL A 45 1.46 2.73 -4.29
N THR A 46 2.32 1.86 -3.81
CA THR A 46 3.74 1.81 -4.17
C THR A 46 3.99 0.46 -4.80
N GLU A 47 4.46 0.47 -6.04
CA GLU A 47 4.89 -0.74 -6.72
C GLU A 47 6.22 -1.20 -6.11
N MET A 48 6.30 -2.48 -5.76
CA MET A 48 7.53 -3.07 -5.28
C MET A 48 8.32 -3.52 -6.51
N GLU A 49 9.30 -2.72 -6.93
CA GLU A 49 10.01 -2.92 -8.20
C GLU A 49 10.99 -4.10 -8.18
N ASP A 50 11.43 -4.59 -7.01
CA ASP A 50 12.31 -5.76 -6.93
C ASP A 50 11.96 -6.63 -5.74
N MET A 51 11.54 -7.86 -6.00
CA MET A 51 11.31 -8.87 -4.97
C MET A 51 12.34 -9.98 -5.11
N GLU A 52 13.58 -9.64 -4.76
CA GLU A 52 14.71 -10.57 -4.59
C GLU A 52 14.38 -11.72 -3.61
N MET A 53 13.31 -11.58 -2.81
CA MET A 53 12.78 -12.59 -1.89
C MET A 53 12.41 -13.94 -2.54
N CYS A 54 12.32 -14.01 -3.87
CA CYS A 54 11.89 -15.21 -4.59
C CYS A 54 13.02 -15.98 -5.30
N ASP A 55 14.29 -15.59 -5.10
CA ASP A 55 15.43 -16.19 -5.81
C ASP A 55 15.95 -17.50 -5.16
N ASP A 56 15.68 -17.74 -3.86
CA ASP A 56 16.22 -18.87 -3.08
C ASP A 56 15.53 -20.23 -3.32
N GLY A 57 14.70 -20.38 -4.35
CA GLY A 57 14.09 -21.66 -4.73
C GLY A 57 12.91 -22.13 -3.88
N ASP A 58 12.55 -21.43 -2.80
CA ASP A 58 11.27 -21.63 -2.07
C ASP A 58 10.15 -20.80 -2.71
N PHE A 59 9.68 -21.28 -3.85
CA PHE A 59 8.59 -20.67 -4.60
C PHE A 59 7.28 -20.60 -3.78
N GLY A 60 7.05 -21.57 -2.89
CA GLY A 60 5.84 -21.62 -2.06
C GLY A 60 5.81 -20.51 -1.03
N GLY A 61 6.91 -20.31 -0.31
CA GLY A 61 7.06 -19.23 0.67
C GLY A 61 6.94 -17.85 0.04
N CYS A 62 7.58 -17.65 -1.12
CA CYS A 62 7.48 -16.41 -1.90
C CYS A 62 6.03 -16.06 -2.26
N VAL A 63 5.26 -17.00 -2.84
CA VAL A 63 3.87 -16.74 -3.23
C VAL A 63 2.99 -16.37 -2.03
N VAL A 64 3.19 -17.03 -0.88
CA VAL A 64 2.44 -16.72 0.34
C VAL A 64 2.81 -15.33 0.86
N ALA A 65 4.09 -14.97 0.90
CA ALA A 65 4.53 -13.65 1.35
C ALA A 65 3.94 -12.53 0.49
N LEU A 66 4.00 -12.69 -0.84
CA LEU A 66 3.43 -11.75 -1.80
C LEU A 66 1.92 -11.57 -1.64
N ALA A 67 1.19 -12.67 -1.45
CA ALA A 67 -0.24 -12.64 -1.22
C ALA A 67 -0.62 -11.89 0.06
N LEU A 68 0.28 -11.83 1.05
CA LEU A 68 0.04 -11.17 2.33
C LEU A 68 0.48 -9.70 2.37
N ILE A 69 1.54 -9.32 1.65
CA ILE A 69 2.10 -7.95 1.73
C ILE A 69 1.07 -6.87 1.37
N GLY A 70 0.30 -7.06 0.30
CA GLY A 70 -0.73 -6.11 -0.11
C GLY A 70 -1.81 -5.92 0.96
N PRO A 71 -2.54 -6.97 1.37
CA PRO A 71 -3.56 -6.88 2.43
C PRO A 71 -3.02 -6.36 3.76
N LEU A 72 -1.84 -6.81 4.20
CA LEU A 72 -1.25 -6.38 5.47
C LEU A 72 -0.87 -4.89 5.43
N SER A 73 -0.21 -4.43 4.36
CA SER A 73 0.12 -3.02 4.21
C SER A 73 -1.14 -2.16 4.12
N PHE A 74 -2.21 -2.64 3.47
CA PHE A 74 -3.51 -1.97 3.45
C PHE A 74 -4.12 -1.82 4.84
N ILE A 75 -4.14 -2.89 5.64
CA ILE A 75 -4.73 -2.87 6.99
C ILE A 75 -3.93 -1.92 7.90
N VAL A 76 -2.61 -2.07 7.94
CA VAL A 76 -1.75 -1.26 8.81
C VAL A 76 -1.81 0.21 8.40
N SER A 77 -1.52 0.52 7.14
CA SER A 77 -1.53 1.90 6.65
C SER A 77 -2.93 2.51 6.69
N GLY A 78 -3.97 1.72 6.40
CA GLY A 78 -5.37 2.15 6.48
C GLY A 78 -5.77 2.55 7.89
N SER A 79 -5.32 1.81 8.90
CA SER A 79 -5.57 2.16 10.31
C SER A 79 -4.95 3.51 10.69
N VAL A 80 -3.73 3.80 10.22
CA VAL A 80 -3.05 5.08 10.42
C VAL A 80 -3.83 6.22 9.76
N VAL A 81 -4.27 6.01 8.51
CA VAL A 81 -5.08 7.00 7.78
C VAL A 81 -6.40 7.27 8.49
N LEU A 82 -7.07 6.24 9.01
CA LEU A 82 -8.32 6.40 9.75
C LEU A 82 -8.12 7.26 11.01
N ILE A 83 -7.17 6.88 11.88
CA ILE A 83 -6.90 7.60 13.13
C ILE A 83 -6.45 9.04 12.83
N GLY A 84 -5.52 9.23 11.89
CA GLY A 84 -5.05 10.55 11.50
C GLY A 84 -6.16 11.44 10.94
N ASN A 85 -7.07 10.88 10.14
CA ASN A 85 -8.21 11.63 9.60
C ASN A 85 -9.28 11.92 10.66
N THR A 86 -9.45 11.07 11.68
CA THR A 86 -10.30 11.38 12.84
C THR A 86 -9.76 12.58 13.60
N LEU A 87 -8.44 12.61 13.88
CA LEU A 87 -7.80 13.76 14.51
C LEU A 87 -7.92 15.02 13.63
N TYR A 88 -7.65 14.90 12.34
CA TYR A 88 -7.82 15.99 11.38
C TYR A 88 -9.23 16.56 11.37
N TRP A 89 -10.25 15.70 11.33
CA TRP A 89 -11.63 16.17 11.33
C TRP A 89 -12.00 16.85 12.65
N SER A 90 -11.52 16.32 13.78
CA SER A 90 -11.76 16.94 15.08
C SER A 90 -11.12 18.33 15.18
N GLU A 91 -9.88 18.50 14.70
CA GLU A 91 -9.21 19.79 14.67
C GLU A 91 -9.92 20.75 13.71
N TYR A 92 -10.27 20.27 12.52
CA TYR A 92 -10.94 21.06 11.49
C TYR A 92 -12.27 21.60 11.99
N GLN A 93 -13.08 20.82 12.72
CA GLN A 93 -14.36 21.29 13.27
C GLN A 93 -14.23 22.31 14.42
N LEU A 94 -13.08 22.36 15.08
CA LEU A 94 -12.84 23.23 16.24
C LEU A 94 -12.11 24.52 15.87
N SER A 95 -11.23 24.45 14.86
CA SER A 95 -10.32 25.54 14.46
C SER A 95 -10.71 26.19 13.14
N CYS A 96 -11.56 25.51 12.37
CA CYS A 96 -12.17 25.95 11.13
C CYS A 96 -13.70 25.82 11.28
#